data_AF-A0A1Y5YYK0-F1
#
_entry.id   AF-A0A1Y5YYK0-F1
#
_cell.length_a   1.000
_cell.length_b   1.000
_cell.length_c   1.000
_cell.angle_alpha   90.00
_cell.angle_beta   90.00
_cell.angle_gamma   90.00
#
_symmetry.space_group_name_H-M   'P 1'
#
loop_
_entity.id
_entity.type
_entity.pdbx_description
1 polymer ?
#
loop_
_entity_poly.entity_id
_entity_poly.type
_entity_poly.pdbx_seq_one_letter_code
_entity_poly.pdbx_strand_id
1 'polypeptide(L)'
;MNRAKVIQLIAKVVFDASEGGKNYGWMCEPDNSLDNLGEELDVSNEEIYDTVLKLNGPDPVAISKTEEGTYKRTLVEMHYPWDMIKDWSEEDCEAEIGAIDSSDTL
;
A
#
# COMPACT_ATOMS: atom_id res chain seq x y z
N MET A 1 22.63 -12.70 8.75
CA MET A 1 21.52 -11.71 8.64
C MET A 1 20.39 -12.35 7.85
N ASN A 2 19.13 -12.19 8.27
CA ASN A 2 17.98 -12.69 7.49
C ASN A 2 17.55 -11.58 6.52
N ARG A 3 18.02 -11.67 5.28
CA ARG A 3 17.83 -10.65 4.23
C ARG A 3 16.36 -10.31 3.98
N ALA A 4 15.50 -11.32 3.88
CA ALA A 4 14.06 -11.12 3.69
C ALA A 4 13.42 -10.32 4.83
N LYS A 5 13.80 -10.61 6.07
CA LYS A 5 13.30 -9.88 7.25
C LYS A 5 13.81 -8.44 7.29
N VAL A 6 15.04 -8.19 6.84
CA VAL A 6 15.61 -6.84 6.73
C VAL A 6 14.87 -6.03 5.67
N ILE A 7 14.64 -6.60 4.48
CA ILE A 7 13.86 -5.97 3.40
C ILE A 7 12.46 -5.58 3.89
N GLN A 8 11.77 -6.48 4.60
CA GLN A 8 10.44 -6.19 5.15
C GLN A 8 10.44 -5.04 6.16
N LEU A 9 11.45 -4.96 7.03
CA LEU A 9 11.56 -3.89 8.03
C LEU A 9 11.85 -2.54 7.37
N ILE A 10 12.77 -2.50 6.41
CA ILE A 10 13.08 -1.28 5.65
C ILE A 10 11.84 -0.82 4.88
N ALA A 11 11.17 -1.72 4.16
CA ALA A 11 9.97 -1.41 3.40
C ALA A 11 8.84 -0.87 4.30
N LYS A 12 8.68 -1.42 5.51
CA LYS A 12 7.71 -0.91 6.48
C LYS A 12 8.04 0.52 6.93
N VAL A 13 9.31 0.81 7.24
CA VAL A 13 9.74 2.16 7.64
C VAL A 13 9.54 3.16 6.50
N VAL A 14 9.85 2.76 5.26
CA VAL A 14 9.60 3.58 4.06
C VAL A 14 8.11 3.87 3.90
N PHE A 15 7.27 2.83 3.98
CA PHE A 15 5.81 2.97 3.88
C PHE A 15 5.24 3.90 4.96
N ASP A 16 5.66 3.72 6.21
CA ASP A 16 5.22 4.53 7.35
C ASP A 16 5.69 6.00 7.22
N ALA A 17 6.90 6.24 6.69
CA ALA A 17 7.45 7.57 6.45
C ALA A 17 6.80 8.29 5.25
N SER A 18 6.33 7.54 4.25
CA SER A 18 5.74 8.05 3.00
C SER A 18 4.25 8.43 3.08
N GLU A 19 3.80 8.92 4.24
CA GLU A 19 2.38 9.23 4.53
C GLU A 19 1.42 8.06 4.25
N GLY A 20 1.81 6.82 4.62
CA GLY A 20 1.02 5.63 4.31
C GLY A 20 1.04 5.28 2.82
N GLY A 21 2.16 5.57 2.16
CA GLY A 21 2.45 5.18 0.79
C GLY A 21 1.94 6.09 -0.32
N LYS A 22 1.74 7.38 -0.01
CA LYS A 22 1.24 8.40 -0.95
C LYS A 22 2.34 9.27 -1.55
N ASN A 23 3.55 9.30 -0.96
CA ASN A 23 4.67 10.06 -1.51
C ASN A 23 6.01 9.32 -1.37
N TYR A 24 6.53 8.82 -2.49
CA TYR A 24 7.84 8.15 -2.58
C TYR A 24 8.89 8.97 -3.34
N GLY A 25 8.62 10.25 -3.65
CA GLY A 25 9.51 11.07 -4.46
C GLY A 25 10.93 11.17 -3.90
N TRP A 26 11.06 11.17 -2.58
CA TRP A 26 12.33 11.19 -1.86
C TRP A 26 13.21 9.97 -2.13
N MET A 27 12.63 8.81 -2.49
CA MET A 27 13.39 7.59 -2.81
C MET A 27 14.13 7.69 -4.15
N CYS A 28 13.72 8.62 -5.01
CA CYS A 28 14.35 8.87 -6.30
C CYS A 28 15.35 10.04 -6.24
N GLU A 29 15.53 10.66 -5.08
CA GLU A 29 16.51 11.73 -4.91
C GLU A 29 17.93 11.13 -4.89
N PRO A 30 18.89 11.77 -5.56
CA PRO A 30 20.28 11.34 -5.51
C PRO A 30 20.83 11.46 -4.09
N ASP A 31 21.71 10.52 -3.72
CA ASP A 31 22.34 10.45 -2.39
C ASP A 31 21.35 10.30 -1.22
N ASN A 32 20.20 9.68 -1.47
CA ASN A 32 19.23 9.42 -0.42
C ASN A 32 19.78 8.41 0.60
N SER A 33 19.21 8.40 1.81
CA SER A 33 19.66 7.50 2.89
C SER A 33 19.39 6.02 2.62
N LEU A 34 18.51 5.70 1.66
CA LEU A 34 18.20 4.33 1.26
C LEU A 34 19.33 3.71 0.44
N ASP A 35 19.98 4.48 -0.44
CA ASP A 35 21.10 4.02 -1.27
C ASP A 35 22.26 3.52 -0.40
N ASN A 36 22.68 4.34 0.57
CA ASN A 36 23.73 3.99 1.53
C ASN A 36 23.35 2.76 2.37
N LEU A 37 22.09 2.68 2.80
CA LEU A 37 21.58 1.56 3.58
C LEU A 37 21.54 0.26 2.76
N GLY A 38 21.18 0.34 1.48
CA GLY A 38 21.16 -0.77 0.54
C GLY A 38 22.56 -1.34 0.31
N GLU A 39 23.55 -0.48 0.12
CA GLU A 39 24.97 -0.88 -0.02
C GLU A 39 25.49 -1.56 1.24
N GLU A 40 25.26 -0.99 2.44
CA GLU A 40 25.72 -1.57 3.70
C GLU A 40 25.09 -2.94 4.00
N LEU A 41 23.84 -3.14 3.60
CA LEU A 41 23.06 -4.34 3.91
C LEU A 41 23.01 -5.36 2.77
N ASP A 42 23.64 -5.09 1.62
CA ASP A 42 23.59 -5.91 0.40
C ASP A 42 22.14 -6.21 -0.06
N VAL A 43 21.34 -5.14 -0.07
CA VAL A 43 19.91 -5.14 -0.45
C VAL A 43 19.70 -4.11 -1.54
N SER A 44 18.97 -4.47 -2.60
CA SER A 44 18.69 -3.52 -3.67
C SER A 44 17.49 -2.63 -3.33
N ASN A 45 17.53 -1.38 -3.77
CA ASN A 45 16.39 -0.48 -3.70
C ASN A 45 15.17 -1.05 -4.46
N GLU A 46 15.40 -1.82 -5.53
CA GLU A 46 14.34 -2.49 -6.28
C GLU A 46 13.56 -3.49 -5.40
N GLU A 47 14.26 -4.28 -4.58
CA GLU A 47 13.60 -5.24 -3.67
C GLU A 47 12.84 -4.55 -2.54
N ILE A 48 13.38 -3.43 -2.05
CA ILE A 48 12.68 -2.59 -1.07
C ILE A 48 11.43 -2.01 -1.73
N TYR A 49 11.53 -1.46 -2.93
CA TYR A 49 10.42 -0.84 -3.65
C TYR A 49 9.32 -1.85 -4.00
N ASP A 50 9.68 -3.05 -4.47
CA ASP A 50 8.73 -4.14 -4.71
C ASP A 50 8.01 -4.55 -3.42
N THR A 51 8.72 -4.58 -2.29
CA THR A 51 8.11 -4.89 -0.99
C THR A 51 7.23 -3.74 -0.49
N VAL A 52 7.64 -2.48 -0.69
CA VAL A 52 6.83 -1.30 -0.39
C VAL A 52 5.56 -1.29 -1.22
N LEU A 53 5.63 -1.61 -2.52
CA LEU A 53 4.46 -1.76 -3.39
C LEU A 53 3.53 -2.87 -2.90
N LYS A 54 4.06 -3.99 -2.42
CA LYS A 54 3.26 -5.07 -1.82
C LYS A 54 2.60 -4.65 -0.51
N LEU A 55 3.25 -3.81 0.28
CA LEU A 55 2.67 -3.19 1.48
C LEU A 55 1.61 -2.13 1.11
N ASN A 56 1.82 -1.44 0.00
CA ASN A 56 0.86 -0.54 -0.61
C ASN A 56 -0.30 -1.30 -1.24
N GLY A 57 -0.15 -2.56 -1.59
CA GLY A 57 -1.18 -3.42 -2.14
C GLY A 57 -2.42 -3.51 -1.24
N PRO A 58 -3.59 -3.88 -1.79
CA PRO A 58 -4.78 -4.07 -0.98
C PRO A 58 -4.54 -5.16 0.07
N ASP A 59 -5.02 -4.94 1.30
CA ASP A 59 -4.74 -5.84 2.44
C ASP A 59 -5.13 -7.29 2.08
N PRO A 60 -4.18 -8.23 2.02
CA PRO A 60 -4.45 -9.61 1.60
C PRO A 60 -5.45 -10.32 2.53
N VAL A 61 -5.53 -9.91 3.80
CA VAL A 61 -6.54 -10.43 4.74
C VAL A 61 -7.92 -9.90 4.37
N ALA A 62 -8.04 -8.62 4.01
CA ALA A 62 -9.29 -8.02 3.56
C ALA A 62 -9.75 -8.61 2.21
N ILE A 63 -8.81 -8.80 1.29
CA ILE A 63 -8.97 -9.51 0.01
C ILE A 63 -9.54 -10.92 0.26
N SER A 64 -8.99 -11.67 1.22
CA SER A 64 -9.49 -13.02 1.53
C SER A 64 -10.89 -13.07 2.17
N LYS A 65 -11.35 -11.93 2.72
CA LYS A 65 -12.66 -11.80 3.39
C LYS A 65 -13.76 -11.24 2.48
N THR A 66 -13.40 -10.86 1.26
CA THR A 66 -14.31 -10.23 0.29
C THR A 66 -14.41 -11.10 -0.95
N GLU A 67 -15.62 -11.16 -1.53
CA GLU A 67 -15.86 -11.94 -2.74
C GLU A 67 -15.50 -11.13 -3.99
N GLU A 68 -14.85 -11.77 -4.96
CA GLU A 68 -14.48 -11.13 -6.23
C GLU A 68 -15.73 -10.62 -6.96
N GLY A 69 -15.69 -9.38 -7.43
CA GLY A 69 -16.81 -8.72 -8.11
C GLY A 69 -17.81 -8.00 -7.20
N THR A 70 -17.60 -7.96 -5.88
CA THR A 70 -18.41 -7.15 -4.94
C THR A 70 -17.93 -5.71 -4.85
N TYR A 71 -18.79 -4.77 -4.45
CA TYR A 71 -18.40 -3.38 -4.24
C TYR A 71 -17.43 -3.25 -3.07
N LYS A 72 -17.62 -4.05 -2.01
CA LYS A 72 -16.67 -4.10 -0.90
C LYS A 72 -15.29 -4.57 -1.35
N ARG A 73 -15.21 -5.54 -2.28
CA ARG A 73 -13.94 -5.98 -2.89
C ARG A 73 -13.27 -4.84 -3.66
N THR A 74 -14.02 -4.09 -4.45
CA THR A 74 -13.52 -2.93 -5.18
C THR A 74 -12.92 -1.89 -4.22
N LEU A 75 -13.60 -1.58 -3.10
CA LEU A 75 -13.05 -0.68 -2.09
C LEU A 75 -11.74 -1.19 -1.46
N VAL A 76 -11.67 -2.49 -1.14
CA VAL A 76 -10.42 -3.11 -0.65
C VAL A 76 -9.30 -2.95 -1.69
N GLU A 77 -9.59 -3.21 -2.98
CA GLU A 77 -8.65 -3.03 -4.10
C GLU A 77 -8.23 -1.58 -4.31
N MET A 78 -9.10 -0.62 -3.98
CA MET A 78 -8.82 0.81 -3.92
C MET A 78 -8.10 1.26 -2.63
N HIS A 79 -7.60 0.30 -1.83
CA HIS A 79 -6.86 0.54 -0.59
C HIS A 79 -7.66 1.17 0.55
N TYR A 80 -8.98 1.04 0.55
CA TYR A 80 -9.76 1.41 1.73
C TYR A 80 -9.40 0.52 2.92
N PRO A 81 -9.16 1.10 4.12
CA PRO A 81 -8.86 0.32 5.31
C PRO A 81 -10.00 -0.66 5.65
N TRP A 82 -9.67 -1.95 5.81
CA TRP A 82 -10.66 -2.97 6.14
C TRP A 82 -11.46 -2.66 7.41
N ASP A 83 -10.81 -2.13 8.44
CA ASP A 83 -11.48 -1.80 9.70
C ASP A 83 -12.56 -0.72 9.56
N MET A 84 -12.50 0.10 8.52
CA MET A 84 -13.50 1.11 8.21
C MET A 84 -14.71 0.51 7.49
N ILE A 85 -14.47 -0.38 6.51
CA ILE A 85 -15.52 -0.88 5.60
C ILE A 85 -16.08 -2.25 5.98
N LYS A 86 -15.49 -2.94 6.97
CA LYS A 86 -15.89 -4.31 7.33
C LYS A 86 -17.38 -4.45 7.67
N ASP A 87 -17.95 -3.45 8.33
CA ASP A 87 -19.33 -3.41 8.80
C ASP A 87 -20.29 -2.73 7.81
N TRP A 88 -19.79 -2.24 6.66
CA TRP A 88 -20.61 -1.60 5.63
C TRP A 88 -21.43 -2.63 4.84
N SER A 89 -22.62 -2.24 4.38
CA SER A 89 -23.37 -3.03 3.40
C SER A 89 -22.80 -2.84 1.99
N GLU A 90 -23.17 -3.71 1.04
CA GLU A 90 -22.77 -3.51 -0.37
C GLU A 90 -23.35 -2.22 -0.96
N GLU A 91 -24.53 -1.78 -0.53
CA GLU A 91 -25.13 -0.49 -0.94
C GLU A 91 -24.32 0.71 -0.43
N ASP A 92 -23.82 0.63 0.82
CA ASP A 92 -22.92 1.67 1.36
C ASP A 92 -21.61 1.73 0.56
N CYS A 93 -21.06 0.56 0.18
CA CYS A 93 -19.86 0.49 -0.64
C CYS A 93 -20.09 1.04 -2.05
N GLU A 94 -21.21 0.73 -2.69
CA GLU A 94 -21.59 1.26 -4.01
C GLU A 94 -21.75 2.79 -3.98
N ALA A 95 -22.41 3.32 -2.95
CA ALA A 95 -22.60 4.76 -2.78
C ALA A 95 -21.27 5.51 -2.62
N GLU A 96 -20.32 4.96 -1.86
CA GLU A 96 -18.97 5.52 -1.72
C GLU A 96 -18.22 5.52 -3.06
N ILE A 97 -18.23 4.40 -3.79
CA ILE A 97 -17.59 4.31 -5.12
C ILE A 97 -18.21 5.34 -6.07
N GLY A 98 -19.54 5.46 -6.09
CA GLY A 98 -20.23 6.46 -6.89
C GLY A 98 -19.88 7.89 -6.50
N ALA A 99 -19.65 8.17 -5.21
CA ALA A 99 -19.20 9.48 -4.74
C ALA A 99 -17.77 9.79 -5.23
N ILE A 100 -16.86 8.80 -5.21
CA ILE A 100 -15.49 8.94 -5.74
C ILE A 100 -15.52 9.26 -7.24
N ASP A 101 -16.25 8.47 -8.03
CA ASP A 101 -16.39 8.68 -9.48
C ASP A 101 -17.01 10.04 -9.82
N SER A 102 -17.94 10.51 -8.99
CA SER A 102 -18.53 11.84 -9.15
C SER A 102 -17.56 12.98 -8.77
N SER A 103 -16.63 12.73 -7.85
CA SER A 103 -15.65 13.71 -7.39
C SER A 103 -14.52 13.96 -8.39
N ASP A 104 -14.25 13.03 -9.31
CA ASP A 104 -13.23 13.16 -10.36
C ASP A 104 -13.68 14.00 -11.58
N THR A 105 -14.89 14.58 -11.52
CA THR A 105 -15.48 15.36 -12.64
C THR A 105 -15.58 16.88 -12.42
N LEU A 106 -14.88 17.44 -11.42
CA LEU A 106 -14.85 18.89 -11.13
C LEU A 106 -13.50 19.56 -11.44
#